data_AF-A0A7C0XWS0-F1
#
_entry.id   AF-A0A7C0XWS0-F1
#
_cell.length_a   1.000
_cell.length_b   1.000
_cell.length_c   1.000
_cell.angle_alpha   90.00
_cell.angle_beta   90.00
_cell.angle_gamma   90.00
#
_symmetry.space_group_name_H-M   'P 1'
#
loop_
_entity.id
_entity.type
_entity.pdbx_description
1 polymer ?
#
loop_
_entity_poly.entity_id
_entity_poly.type
_entity_poly.pdbx_seq_one_letter_code
_entity_poly.pdbx_strand_id
1 'polypeptide(L)'
;MMVKIRLRRVGAKKQPSYRIVVADAQSPRDGRFIEVIGFYNPRTEPETVMIREERALHWLSVGAQPTEAVRRLLKNWGTLARFERLKQGESLETLAAEAESVSDDTIEAAAVAEEELTEEIEEEEGEEVEGTEGTE
;
A
#
# COMPACT_ATOMS: atom_id res chain seq x y z
N MET A 1 -26.15 -3.55 -9.42
CA MET A 1 -24.92 -2.73 -9.51
C MET A 1 -24.29 -2.74 -8.13
N MET A 2 -23.16 -3.43 -7.95
CA MET A 2 -22.55 -3.64 -6.64
C MET A 2 -21.08 -3.24 -6.73
N VAL A 3 -20.70 -2.22 -5.97
CA VAL A 3 -19.32 -1.73 -5.95
C VAL A 3 -18.50 -2.56 -4.96
N LYS A 4 -17.34 -3.02 -5.40
CA LYS A 4 -16.40 -3.80 -4.59
C LYS A 4 -15.04 -3.13 -4.57
N ILE A 5 -14.38 -3.22 -3.41
CA ILE A 5 -12.96 -2.87 -3.26
C ILE A 5 -12.14 -4.15 -3.41
N ARG A 6 -11.31 -4.20 -4.44
CA ARG A 6 -10.58 -5.41 -4.84
C ARG A 6 -9.14 -5.11 -5.22
N LEU A 7 -8.29 -6.14 -5.17
CA LEU A 7 -6.92 -6.08 -5.67
C LEU A 7 -6.88 -6.27 -7.18
N ARG A 8 -6.25 -5.34 -7.88
CA ARG A 8 -5.88 -5.46 -9.29
C ARG A 8 -4.40 -5.72 -9.37
N ARG A 9 -3.99 -6.79 -10.06
CA ARG A 9 -2.58 -7.10 -10.23
C ARG A 9 -1.94 -6.10 -11.20
N VAL A 10 -0.86 -5.48 -10.78
CA VAL A 10 0.00 -4.64 -11.61
C VAL A 10 1.44 -5.05 -11.32
N GLY A 11 2.19 -5.43 -12.33
CA GLY A 11 3.57 -5.88 -12.10
C GLY A 11 4.02 -6.89 -13.15
N ALA A 12 5.33 -7.07 -13.21
CA ALA A 12 5.96 -7.96 -14.18
C ALA A 12 5.75 -9.44 -13.82
N LYS A 13 6.18 -10.32 -14.73
CA LYS A 13 6.23 -11.75 -14.47
C LYS A 13 7.10 -12.01 -13.22
N LYS A 14 6.61 -12.84 -12.30
CA LYS A 14 7.25 -13.13 -10.98
C LYS A 14 7.43 -11.92 -10.05
N GLN A 15 6.88 -10.76 -10.39
CA GLN A 15 6.91 -9.54 -9.60
C GLN A 15 5.47 -9.07 -9.35
N PRO A 16 4.70 -9.75 -8.47
CA PRO A 16 3.33 -9.35 -8.17
C PRO A 16 3.31 -8.08 -7.31
N SER A 17 2.76 -7.00 -7.85
CA SER A 17 2.28 -5.86 -7.07
C SER A 17 0.78 -5.66 -7.32
N TYR A 18 0.11 -4.93 -6.44
CA TYR A 18 -1.34 -4.78 -6.51
C TYR A 18 -1.75 -3.33 -6.29
N ARG A 19 -2.76 -2.91 -7.05
CA ARG A 19 -3.51 -1.68 -6.75
C ARG A 19 -4.80 -2.05 -6.03
N ILE A 20 -5.11 -1.31 -4.97
CA ILE A 20 -6.40 -1.39 -4.30
C ILE A 20 -7.35 -0.49 -5.09
N VAL A 21 -8.31 -1.10 -5.79
CA VAL A 21 -9.20 -0.40 -6.70
C VAL A 21 -10.66 -0.58 -6.32
N VAL A 22 -11.44 0.46 -6.58
CA VAL A 22 -12.89 0.45 -6.47
C VAL A 22 -13.46 0.17 -7.86
N ALA A 23 -14.22 -0.91 -8.01
CA ALA A 23 -14.81 -1.30 -9.29
C ALA A 23 -16.18 -1.95 -9.10
N ASP A 24 -16.99 -1.96 -10.16
CA ASP A 24 -18.21 -2.75 -10.16
C ASP A 24 -17.88 -4.26 -10.15
N ALA A 25 -18.68 -5.04 -9.42
CA ALA A 25 -18.50 -6.47 -9.24
C ALA A 25 -18.50 -7.28 -10.54
N GLN A 26 -19.19 -6.82 -11.58
CA GLN A 26 -19.27 -7.49 -12.88
C GLN A 26 -18.07 -7.17 -13.79
N SER A 27 -17.29 -6.13 -13.46
CA SER A 27 -16.13 -5.75 -14.27
C SER A 27 -15.04 -6.82 -14.18
N PRO A 28 -14.32 -7.15 -15.26
CA PRO A 28 -13.22 -8.12 -15.21
C PRO A 28 -12.09 -7.62 -14.30
N ARG A 29 -11.29 -8.52 -13.72
CA ARG A 29 -10.26 -8.22 -12.71
C ARG A 29 -9.37 -7.03 -13.09
N ASP A 30 -8.83 -7.07 -14.30
CA ASP A 30 -7.85 -6.09 -14.77
C ASP A 30 -8.44 -5.02 -15.70
N GLY A 31 -9.77 -4.97 -15.84
CA GLY A 31 -10.47 -4.05 -16.73
C GLY A 31 -10.82 -2.71 -16.09
N ARG A 32 -11.98 -2.16 -16.47
CA ARG A 32 -12.44 -0.85 -16.02
C ARG A 32 -12.65 -0.83 -14.50
N PHE A 33 -12.17 0.23 -13.88
CA PHE A 33 -12.37 0.56 -12.48
C PHE A 33 -12.82 2.02 -12.36
N ILE A 34 -13.34 2.39 -11.19
CA ILE A 34 -13.83 3.74 -10.90
C ILE A 34 -12.67 4.59 -10.38
N GLU A 35 -11.99 4.10 -9.34
CA GLU A 35 -10.93 4.85 -8.64
C GLU A 35 -9.86 3.90 -8.08
N VAL A 36 -8.62 4.39 -7.97
CA VAL A 36 -7.54 3.73 -7.23
C VAL A 36 -7.39 4.41 -5.87
N ILE A 37 -7.54 3.63 -4.80
CA ILE A 37 -7.51 4.12 -3.42
C ILE A 37 -6.25 3.69 -2.65
N GLY A 38 -5.40 2.85 -3.25
CA GLY A 38 -4.17 2.43 -2.59
C GLY A 38 -3.31 1.47 -3.41
N PHE A 39 -2.22 1.04 -2.78
CA PHE A 39 -1.21 0.14 -3.32
C PHE A 39 -0.82 -0.91 -2.28
N TYR A 40 -0.47 -2.10 -2.76
CA TYR A 40 -0.02 -3.20 -1.94
C TYR A 40 1.11 -3.95 -2.65
N ASN A 41 2.24 -4.07 -1.96
CA ASN A 41 3.37 -4.89 -2.39
C ASN A 41 3.68 -5.97 -1.32
N PRO A 42 3.38 -7.25 -1.59
CA PRO A 42 3.71 -8.33 -0.65
C PRO A 42 5.18 -8.76 -0.68
N ARG A 43 6.00 -8.19 -1.57
CA ARG A 43 7.39 -8.62 -1.77
C ARG A 43 8.41 -7.87 -0.92
N THR A 44 8.03 -6.71 -0.41
CA THR A 44 8.87 -5.95 0.49
C THR A 44 8.74 -6.56 1.89
N GLU A 45 9.82 -6.50 2.66
CA GLU A 45 9.86 -6.95 4.03
C GLU A 45 10.29 -5.73 4.87
N PRO A 46 9.36 -5.02 5.54
CA PRO A 46 7.93 -5.31 5.73
C PRO A 46 7.03 -5.04 4.51
N GLU A 47 5.82 -5.62 4.49
CA GLU A 47 4.88 -5.45 3.38
C GLU A 47 4.48 -3.98 3.17
N THR A 48 4.71 -3.43 1.98
CA THR A 48 4.38 -2.03 1.69
C THR A 48 2.89 -1.94 1.39
N VAL A 49 2.17 -1.25 2.27
CA VAL A 49 0.77 -0.93 2.12
C VAL A 49 0.62 0.58 2.14
N MET A 50 -0.05 1.14 1.14
CA MET A 50 -0.38 2.57 1.12
C MET A 50 -1.86 2.73 0.80
N ILE A 51 -2.60 3.42 1.66
CA ILE A 51 -4.05 3.59 1.53
C ILE A 51 -4.40 5.07 1.68
N ARG A 52 -5.14 5.61 0.71
CA ARG A 52 -5.74 6.94 0.79
C ARG A 52 -6.97 6.88 1.67
N GLU A 53 -6.79 7.26 2.92
CA GLU A 53 -7.77 7.05 3.98
C GLU A 53 -9.08 7.81 3.77
N GLU A 54 -9.00 9.08 3.36
CA GLU A 54 -10.19 9.88 3.02
C GLU A 54 -11.10 9.16 1.99
N ARG A 55 -10.50 8.66 0.92
CA ARG A 55 -11.22 7.98 -0.17
C ARG A 55 -11.67 6.58 0.25
N ALA A 56 -10.87 5.85 1.01
CA ALA A 56 -11.25 4.55 1.53
C ALA A 56 -12.49 4.65 2.44
N LEU A 57 -12.48 5.59 3.38
CA LEU A 57 -13.61 5.86 4.29
C LEU A 57 -14.87 6.30 3.52
N HIS A 58 -14.71 7.17 2.52
CA HIS A 58 -15.82 7.58 1.65
C HIS A 58 -16.46 6.39 0.93
N TRP A 59 -15.68 5.51 0.30
CA TRP A 59 -16.23 4.37 -0.42
C TRP A 59 -16.86 3.33 0.51
N LEU A 60 -16.29 3.14 1.71
CA LEU A 60 -16.89 2.30 2.75
C LEU A 60 -18.22 2.87 3.24
N SER A 61 -18.35 4.19 3.37
CA SER A 61 -19.60 4.84 3.81
C SER A 61 -20.70 4.77 2.76
N VAL A 62 -20.35 4.86 1.47
CA VAL A 62 -21.26 4.65 0.33
C VAL A 62 -21.70 3.18 0.19
N GLY A 63 -21.07 2.25 0.93
CA GLY A 63 -21.45 0.84 0.98
C GLY A 63 -20.65 -0.08 0.05
N ALA A 64 -19.48 0.36 -0.43
CA ALA A 64 -18.58 -0.49 -1.17
C ALA A 64 -18.12 -1.69 -0.31
N GLN A 65 -18.17 -2.89 -0.87
CA GLN A 65 -17.83 -4.11 -0.13
C GLN A 65 -16.38 -4.54 -0.41
N PRO A 66 -15.49 -4.58 0.60
CA PRO A 66 -14.14 -5.07 0.41
C PRO A 66 -14.11 -6.59 0.27
N THR A 67 -13.24 -7.08 -0.63
CA THR A 67 -12.89 -8.50 -0.71
C THR A 67 -12.10 -8.95 0.51
N GLU A 68 -12.03 -10.26 0.76
CA GLU A 68 -11.40 -10.82 1.98
C GLU A 68 -9.95 -10.37 2.18
N ALA A 69 -9.12 -10.40 1.12
CA ALA A 69 -7.74 -9.93 1.19
C ALA A 69 -7.66 -8.42 1.53
N VAL A 70 -8.48 -7.60 0.86
CA VAL A 70 -8.52 -6.16 1.12
C VAL A 70 -9.02 -5.85 2.53
N ARG A 71 -9.98 -6.63 3.05
CA ARG A 71 -10.47 -6.49 4.42
C ARG A 71 -9.35 -6.69 5.44
N ARG A 72 -8.46 -7.65 5.21
CA ARG A 72 -7.29 -7.89 6.08
C ARG A 72 -6.32 -6.71 6.04
N LEU A 73 -6.01 -6.20 4.85
CA LEU A 73 -5.15 -5.02 4.68
C LEU A 73 -5.73 -3.79 5.39
N LEU A 74 -7.03 -3.50 5.18
CA LEU A 74 -7.71 -2.37 5.84
C LEU A 74 -7.81 -2.54 7.36
N LYS A 75 -7.81 -3.78 7.86
CA LYS A 75 -7.78 -4.06 9.30
C LYS A 75 -6.39 -3.80 9.88
N ASN A 76 -5.34 -4.30 9.22
CA ASN A 76 -3.95 -4.13 9.65
C ASN A 76 -3.56 -2.65 9.63
N TRP A 77 -4.01 -1.90 8.61
CA TRP A 77 -3.77 -0.47 8.49
C TRP A 77 -4.60 0.40 9.45
N GLY A 78 -5.60 -0.17 10.13
CA GLY A 78 -6.48 0.55 11.06
C GLY A 78 -7.65 1.30 10.42
N THR A 79 -7.75 1.34 9.09
CA THR A 79 -8.86 1.98 8.36
C THR A 79 -10.24 1.50 8.80
N LEU A 80 -10.42 0.19 9.07
CA LEU A 80 -11.72 -0.32 9.53
C LEU A 80 -12.11 0.20 10.92
N ALA A 81 -11.14 0.39 11.82
CA ALA A 81 -11.40 0.95 13.14
C ALA A 81 -11.78 2.43 13.03
N ARG A 82 -11.08 3.20 12.18
CA ARG A 82 -11.44 4.59 11.86
C ARG A 82 -12.83 4.67 11.23
N PHE A 83 -13.21 3.74 10.36
CA PHE A 83 -14.54 3.67 9.76
C PHE A 83 -15.66 3.43 10.78
N GLU A 84 -15.42 2.63 11.81
CA GLU A 84 -16.39 2.43 12.90
C GLU A 84 -16.61 3.72 13.70
N ARG A 85 -15.54 4.48 13.97
CA ARG A 85 -15.63 5.80 14.62
C ARG A 85 -16.35 6.83 13.74
N LEU A 86 -16.10 6.82 12.44
CA LEU A 86 -16.84 7.63 11.48
C LEU A 86 -18.35 7.37 11.55
N LYS A 87 -18.76 6.10 11.67
CA LYS A 87 -20.18 5.75 11.85
C LYS A 87 -20.78 6.23 13.17
N GLN A 88 -19.95 6.44 14.19
CA GLN A 88 -20.36 6.96 15.49
C GLN A 88 -20.51 8.50 15.49
N GLY A 89 -20.23 9.18 14.38
CA GLY A 89 -20.50 10.61 14.18
C GLY A 89 -19.27 11.51 14.23
N GLU A 90 -18.06 10.94 14.23
CA GLU A 90 -16.81 11.70 14.12
C GLU A 90 -16.60 12.24 12.70
N SER A 91 -15.89 13.36 12.54
CA SER A 91 -15.72 13.98 11.21
C SER A 91 -14.68 13.25 10.36
N LEU A 92 -14.91 13.21 9.04
CA LEU A 92 -13.98 12.60 8.08
C LEU A 92 -12.59 13.25 8.10
N GLU A 93 -12.54 14.56 8.34
CA GLU A 93 -11.33 15.37 8.26
C GLU A 93 -10.36 15.09 9.41
N THR A 94 -10.86 14.86 10.63
CA THR A 94 -10.00 14.55 11.78
C THR A 94 -9.35 13.17 11.61
N LEU A 95 -10.14 12.19 11.18
CA LEU A 95 -9.67 10.82 10.96
C LEU A 95 -8.70 10.70 9.79
N ALA A 96 -8.89 11.51 8.74
CA ALA A 96 -7.96 11.59 7.62
C ALA A 96 -6.64 12.24 8.03
N ALA A 97 -6.68 13.33 8.80
CA ALA A 97 -5.48 14.01 9.30
C ALA A 97 -4.64 13.12 10.24
N GLU A 98 -5.29 12.36 11.14
CA GLU A 98 -4.62 11.35 11.99
C GLU A 98 -4.02 10.19 11.17
N ALA A 99 -4.54 9.95 9.98
CA ALA A 99 -4.04 8.90 9.12
C ALA A 99 -2.85 9.36 8.28
N GLU A 100 -2.92 10.57 7.74
CA GLU A 100 -1.84 11.19 6.99
C GLU A 100 -0.59 11.33 7.85
N SER A 101 -0.72 11.79 9.09
CA SER A 101 0.41 11.88 10.03
C SER A 101 1.08 10.54 10.34
N VAL A 102 0.38 9.41 10.17
CA VAL A 102 0.94 8.07 10.39
C VAL A 102 1.57 7.51 9.12
N SER A 103 1.02 7.87 7.95
CA SER A 103 1.59 7.48 6.65
C SER A 103 2.88 8.22 6.31
N ASP A 104 3.01 9.50 6.66
CA ASP A 104 4.26 10.24 6.44
C ASP A 104 5.43 9.65 7.24
N ASP A 105 5.20 9.27 8.50
CA ASP A 105 6.20 8.57 9.35
C ASP A 105 6.64 7.21 8.73
N THR A 106 5.72 6.48 8.09
CA THR A 106 6.05 5.20 7.44
C THR A 106 6.69 5.36 6.07
N ILE A 107 6.41 6.45 5.35
CA ILE A 107 7.06 6.78 4.09
C ILE A 107 8.48 7.32 4.34
N GLU A 108 8.68 8.15 5.37
CA GLU A 108 10.02 8.55 5.81
C GLU A 108 10.84 7.34 6.27
N ALA A 109 10.27 6.46 7.10
CA ALA A 109 10.97 5.25 7.53
C ALA A 109 11.31 4.30 6.36
N ALA A 110 10.43 4.19 5.36
CA ALA A 110 10.69 3.38 4.17
C ALA A 110 11.74 4.03 3.23
N ALA A 111 11.71 5.36 3.07
CA ALA A 111 12.70 6.08 2.26
C ALA A 111 14.11 6.02 2.88
N VAL A 112 14.22 6.14 4.21
CA VAL A 112 15.50 5.98 4.92
C VAL A 112 16.03 4.55 4.78
N ALA A 113 15.17 3.53 4.93
CA ALA A 113 15.60 2.14 4.76
C ALA A 113 16.02 1.80 3.31
N GLU A 114 15.43 2.45 2.31
CA GLU A 114 15.77 2.25 0.90
C GLU A 114 17.07 3.00 0.52
N GLU A 115 17.38 4.11 1.21
CA GLU A 115 18.65 4.85 1.11
C GLU A 115 19.80 4.09 1.79
N GLU A 116 19.60 3.58 3.02
CA GLU A 116 20.59 2.76 3.74
C GLU A 116 20.95 1.46 2.98
N LEU A 117 19.96 0.80 2.37
CA LEU A 117 20.21 -0.40 1.56
C LEU A 117 20.99 -0.10 0.27
N THR A 118 20.82 1.09 -0.33
CA THR A 118 21.63 1.49 -1.49
C THR A 118 23.05 1.85 -1.10
N GLU A 119 23.27 2.48 0.06
CA GLU A 119 24.63 2.72 0.58
C GLU A 119 25.35 1.41 0.93
N GLU A 120 24.69 0.43 1.57
CA GLU A 120 25.29 -0.89 1.86
C GLU A 120 25.67 -1.66 0.59
N ILE A 121 24.88 -1.56 -0.49
CA ILE A 121 25.20 -2.22 -1.77
C ILE A 121 26.37 -1.52 -2.47
N GLU A 122 26.47 -0.19 -2.41
CA GLU A 122 27.62 0.55 -2.95
C GLU A 122 28.91 0.30 -2.15
N GLU A 123 28.82 0.09 -0.83
CA GLU A 123 29.96 -0.24 0.02
C GLU A 123 30.50 -1.66 -0.24
N GLU A 124 29.62 -2.67 -0.42
CA GLU A 124 30.05 -4.03 -0.80
C GLU A 124 30.63 -4.10 -2.23
N GLU A 125 30.06 -3.38 -3.21
CA GLU A 125 30.64 -3.30 -4.56
C GLU A 125 31.99 -2.56 -4.58
N GLY A 126 32.25 -1.68 -3.61
CA GLY A 126 33.54 -0.99 -3.43
C GLY A 126 34.63 -1.87 -2.82
N GLU A 127 34.29 -2.86 -1.99
CA GLU A 127 35.25 -3.77 -1.38
C GLU A 127 35.70 -4.89 -2.35
N GLU A 128 34.84 -5.31 -3.30
CA GLU A 128 35.18 -6.36 -4.29
C GLU A 128 36.21 -5.90 -5.35
N VAL A 129 36.42 -4.60 -5.57
CA VAL A 129 37.38 -4.09 -6.59
C VAL A 129 38.83 -3.99 -6.10
N GLU A 130 39.13 -4.06 -4.80
CA GLU A 130 40.52 -4.04 -4.29
C GLU A 130 41.17 -5.44 -4.16
N GLY A 131 40.42 -6.52 -4.45
CA GLY A 131 40.90 -7.90 -4.24
C GLY A 131 41.68 -8.58 -5.38
N THR A 132 41.92 -7.91 -6.51
CA THR A 132 42.56 -8.55 -7.69
C THR A 132 43.88 -7.92 -8.12
N GLU A 133 44.71 -7.50 -7.18
CA GLU A 133 46.12 -7.19 -7.44
C GLU A 133 47.04 -8.07 -6.59
N GLY A 134 47.50 -9.18 -7.16
CA GLY A 134 48.69 -9.86 -6.62
C GLY A 134 48.75 -11.37 -6.78
N THR A 135 49.49 -11.82 -7.78
CA THR A 135 50.74 -12.60 -7.62
C THR A 135 50.92 -13.57 -8.80
N GLU A 136 51.92 -13.21 -9.61
CA GLU A 136 52.87 -14.02 -10.41
C GLU A 136 52.48 -15.41 -10.96
#